data_AF-A0A953YLG9-F1
#
_entry.id   AF-A0A953YLG9-F1
#
_cell.length_a   1.000
_cell.length_b   1.000
_cell.length_c   1.000
_cell.angle_alpha   90.00
_cell.angle_beta   90.00
_cell.angle_gamma   90.00
#
_symmetry.space_group_name_H-M   'P 1'
#
loop_
_entity.id
_entity.type
_entity.pdbx_description
1 polymer ?
#
loop_
_entity_poly.entity_id
_entity_poly.type
_entity_poly.pdbx_seq_one_letter_code
_entity_poly.pdbx_strand_id
1 'polypeptide(L)' 'MSELGTSSTSSRSRGHKSPSAYRTISEVSGELDIPQHVLRFWETRFSQVQPLKR' A
#
# COMPACT_ATOMS: atom_id res chain seq x y z
N MET A 1 -31.42 4.09 -20.24
CA MET A 1 -30.41 5.16 -20.15
C MET A 1 -29.27 4.65 -19.29
N SER A 2 -28.11 4.47 -19.93
CA SER A 2 -26.70 4.54 -19.49
C SER A 2 -26.36 4.22 -18.03
N GLU A 3 -25.28 3.52 -17.67
CA GLU A 3 -24.27 2.67 -18.32
C GLU A 3 -23.51 2.05 -17.14
N LEU A 4 -22.90 0.89 -17.36
CA LEU A 4 -22.19 0.11 -16.36
C LEU A 4 -20.98 0.87 -15.80
N GLY A 5 -20.80 0.80 -14.48
CA GLY A 5 -19.61 1.30 -13.79
C GLY A 5 -19.15 0.34 -12.69
N THR A 6 -19.09 -0.96 -12.99
CA THR A 6 -18.35 -1.91 -12.14
C THR A 6 -16.87 -1.59 -12.26
N SER A 7 -16.38 -0.70 -11.40
CA SER A 7 -14.95 -0.45 -11.21
C SER A 7 -14.29 -1.75 -10.75
N SER A 8 -13.77 -2.45 -11.75
CA SER A 8 -12.93 -3.62 -11.61
C SER A 8 -11.54 -3.13 -11.22
N THR A 9 -11.25 -3.09 -9.92
CA THR A 9 -9.87 -2.91 -9.46
C THR A 9 -9.35 -4.25 -8.95
N SER A 10 -8.98 -5.09 -9.92
CA SER A 10 -7.73 -5.87 -9.89
C SER A 10 -7.33 -6.46 -8.54
N SER A 11 -7.96 -7.55 -8.12
CA SER A 11 -7.32 -8.51 -7.21
C SER A 11 -6.16 -9.19 -7.95
N ARG A 12 -5.00 -8.53 -8.00
CA ARG A 12 -3.75 -9.13 -8.48
C ARG A 12 -3.27 -10.12 -7.43
N SER A 13 -3.77 -11.34 -7.56
CA SER A 13 -3.38 -12.49 -6.75
C SER A 13 -1.87 -12.76 -6.87
N ARG A 14 -1.30 -13.21 -5.74
CA ARG A 14 -0.13 -14.09 -5.55
C ARG A 14 1.26 -13.46 -5.48
N GLY A 15 1.76 -13.44 -4.25
CA GLY A 15 3.17 -13.62 -3.98
C GLY A 15 3.38 -13.67 -2.48
N HIS A 16 3.75 -14.83 -1.94
CA HIS A 16 4.52 -14.88 -0.70
C HIS A 16 5.79 -14.08 -0.97
N LYS A 17 5.73 -12.76 -0.74
CA LYS A 17 6.93 -11.92 -0.74
C LYS A 17 7.75 -12.39 0.44
N SER A 18 9.04 -12.67 0.22
CA SER A 18 9.97 -12.94 1.30
C SER A 18 9.80 -11.89 2.41
N PRO A 19 9.92 -12.24 3.70
CA PRO A 19 9.77 -11.28 4.79
C PRO A 19 10.74 -10.08 4.72
N SER A 20 11.76 -10.17 3.86
CA SER A 20 12.78 -9.16 3.58
C SER A 20 12.49 -8.27 2.37
N ALA A 21 11.40 -8.46 1.64
CA ALA A 21 11.09 -7.66 0.45
C ALA A 21 10.48 -6.31 0.84
N TYR A 22 11.08 -5.21 0.38
CA TYR A 22 10.52 -3.87 0.53
C TYR A 22 9.17 -3.78 -0.19
N ARG A 23 8.14 -3.30 0.51
CA ARG A 23 6.82 -3.01 -0.06
C ARG A 23 6.69 -1.53 -0.37
N THR A 24 6.00 -1.21 -1.45
CA THR A 24 5.71 0.20 -1.78
C THR A 24 4.64 0.76 -0.85
N ILE A 25 4.63 2.08 -0.64
CA ILE A 25 3.63 2.78 0.20
C ILE A 25 2.21 2.49 -0.30
N SER A 26 1.99 2.40 -1.61
CA SER A 26 0.70 2.07 -2.21
C SER A 26 0.25 0.64 -1.90
N GLU A 27 1.17 -0.33 -1.88
CA GLU A 27 0.85 -1.71 -1.53
C GLU A 27 0.47 -1.83 -0.06
N VAL A 28 1.26 -1.24 0.84
CA VAL A 28 0.99 -1.23 2.28
C VAL A 28 -0.34 -0.51 2.59
N SER A 29 -0.62 0.59 1.91
CA SER A 29 -1.87 1.34 2.03
C SER A 29 -3.09 0.48 1.69
N GLY A 30 -3.01 -0.29 0.60
CA GLY A 30 -4.08 -1.22 0.22
C GLY A 30 -4.19 -2.47 1.10
N GLU A 31 -3.08 -2.94 1.67
CA GLU A 31 -3.07 -4.09 2.59
C GLU A 31 -3.64 -3.77 3.98
N LEU A 32 -3.36 -2.57 4.49
CA LEU A 32 -3.80 -2.11 5.81
C LEU A 32 -5.12 -1.31 5.76
N ASP A 33 -5.64 -1.02 4.56
CA ASP A 33 -6.78 -0.14 4.33
C ASP A 33 -6.61 1.26 4.98
N ILE A 34 -5.37 1.74 5.03
CA ILE A 34 -5.05 3.06 5.57
C ILE A 34 -4.61 4.03 4.47
N PRO A 35 -4.99 5.32 4.55
CA PRO A 35 -4.55 6.31 3.57
C PRO A 35 -3.02 6.50 3.54
N GLN A 36 -2.47 6.76 2.36
CA GLN A 36 -1.02 7.00 2.17
C GLN A 36 -0.46 8.14 3.04
N HIS A 37 -1.24 9.18 3.33
CA HIS A 37 -0.80 10.28 4.20
C HIS A 37 -0.64 9.86 5.67
N VAL A 38 -1.33 8.79 6.11
CA VAL A 38 -1.15 8.22 7.46
C VAL A 38 0.18 7.47 7.53
N LEU A 39 0.56 6.76 6.46
CA LEU A 39 1.88 6.13 6.37
C LEU A 39 3.02 7.17 6.42
N ARG A 40 2.87 8.31 5.74
CA ARG A 40 3.79 9.46 5.84
C ARG A 40 3.89 9.98 7.29
N PHE A 41 2.77 10.05 8.01
CA PHE A 41 2.79 10.43 9.42
C PHE A 41 3.55 9.41 10.28
N TRP A 42 3.39 8.11 10.00
CA TRP A 42 4.13 7.06 10.71
C TRP A 42 5.64 7.13 10.52
N GLU A 43 6.12 7.59 9.37
CA GLU A 43 7.55 7.85 9.15
C GLU A 43 8.15 8.81 10.19
N THR A 44 7.33 9.73 10.72
CA THR A 44 7.77 10.70 11.74
C THR A 44 7.63 10.19 13.17
N ARG A 45 6.79 9.17 13.39
CA ARG A 45 6.43 8.65 14.73
C ARG A 45 7.18 7.37 15.09
N PHE A 46 7.53 6.56 14.09
CA PHE A 46 8.19 5.27 14.27
C PHE A 46 9.50 5.26 13.49
N SER A 47 10.63 5.21 14.20
CA SER A 47 11.96 5.10 13.59
C SER A 47 12.19 3.77 12.85
N GLN A 48 11.29 2.80 12.97
CA GLN A 48 11.31 1.54 12.21
C GLN A 48 10.67 1.69 10.82
N VAL A 49 9.83 2.70 10.61
CA VAL A 49 9.17 3.01 9.34
C VAL A 49 9.98 4.11 8.66
N GLN A 50 11.16 3.78 8.15
CA GLN A 50 12.00 4.73 7.42
C GLN A 50 12.00 4.41 5.92
N PRO A 51 11.88 5.41 5.03
CA PRO A 51 12.03 5.20 3.60
C PRO A 51 13.43 4.65 3.31
N LEU A 52 13.49 3.50 2.68
CA LEU A 52 14.75 2.87 2.30
C LEU A 52 15.25 3.52 0.99
N LYS A 53 16.03 4.59 1.16
CA LYS A 53 16.59 5.53 0.17
C LYS A 53 15.75 6.78 -0.08
N ARG A 54 16.44 7.92 -0.03
CA ARG A 54 16.00 9.23 -0.51
C ARG A 54 16.09 9.28 -2.03
#